data_AF-K2A2K6-F1
#
_entry.id   AF-K2A2K6-F1
#
_cell.length_a   1.000
_cell.length_b   1.000
_cell.length_c   1.000
_cell.angle_alpha   90.00
_cell.angle_beta   90.00
_cell.angle_gamma   90.00
#
_symmetry.space_group_name_H-M   'P 1'
#
loop_
_entity.id
_entity.type
_entity.pdbx_description
1 polymer ?
#
loop_
_entity_poly.entity_id
_entity_poly.type
_entity_poly.pdbx_seq_one_letter_code
_entity_poly.pdbx_strand_id
1 'polypeptide(L)'
;MSSIRKDFYIELLKYANKKNEFILNELFEDLNLNQEEKNLFCERLIHSKLLFDSTSKSDIFMISIKGRFKLLEHEELTEARISSKQAKYIAISAIIISALLAICSILLQVFHRNKP
;
A
#
# COMPACT_ATOMS: atom_id res chain seq x y z
N MET A 1 2.41 6.36 -17.56
CA MET A 1 2.51 7.73 -17.02
C MET A 1 1.72 7.99 -15.71
N SER A 2 1.23 6.99 -14.96
CA SER A 2 0.33 7.23 -13.78
C SER A 2 0.79 6.67 -12.43
N SER A 3 1.95 6.00 -12.34
CA SER A 3 2.46 5.43 -11.08
C SER A 3 2.99 6.51 -10.13
N ILE A 4 3.92 7.34 -10.61
CA ILE A 4 4.60 8.40 -9.84
C ILE A 4 3.60 9.33 -9.12
N ARG A 5 2.43 9.55 -9.72
CA ARG A 5 1.38 10.45 -9.20
C ARG A 5 0.48 9.86 -8.11
N LYS A 6 0.40 8.53 -7.99
CA LYS A 6 -0.36 7.87 -6.91
C LYS A 6 0.48 7.72 -5.65
N ASP A 7 1.76 7.42 -5.82
CA ASP A 7 2.69 7.18 -4.71
C ASP A 7 2.90 8.48 -3.91
N PHE A 8 3.10 9.60 -4.61
CA PHE A 8 3.25 10.93 -4.01
C PHE A 8 2.06 11.34 -3.12
N TYR A 9 0.85 11.06 -3.57
CA TYR A 9 -0.36 11.43 -2.85
C TYR A 9 -0.54 10.64 -1.55
N ILE A 10 -0.12 9.38 -1.54
CA ILE A 10 -0.12 8.56 -0.33
C ILE A 10 0.99 9.01 0.61
N GLU A 11 2.17 9.33 0.10
CA GLU A 11 3.27 9.89 0.89
C GLU A 11 2.86 11.18 1.61
N LEU A 12 2.12 12.04 0.92
CA LEU A 12 1.51 13.21 1.52
C LEU A 12 0.58 12.87 2.69
N LEU A 13 -0.36 11.96 2.48
CA LEU A 13 -1.30 11.57 3.54
C LEU A 13 -0.57 10.94 4.72
N LYS A 14 0.51 10.18 4.47
CA LYS A 14 1.39 9.64 5.52
C LYS A 14 2.09 10.75 6.29
N TYR A 15 2.62 11.75 5.59
CA TYR A 15 3.26 12.90 6.21
C TYR A 15 2.26 13.70 7.07
N ALA A 16 1.10 14.02 6.50
CA ALA A 16 0.02 14.73 7.17
C ALA A 16 -0.50 13.97 8.41
N ASN A 17 -0.60 12.64 8.31
CA ASN A 17 -1.00 11.79 9.43
C ASN A 17 0.07 11.75 10.56
N LYS A 18 1.35 11.94 10.22
CA LYS A 18 2.46 11.93 11.19
C LYS A 18 2.59 13.25 11.95
N LYS A 19 2.44 14.39 11.27
CA LYS A 19 2.62 15.72 11.88
C LYS A 19 1.35 16.32 12.51
N ASN A 20 0.16 15.76 12.23
CA ASN A 20 -1.17 16.28 12.61
C ASN A 20 -1.52 17.66 12.02
N GLU A 21 -0.63 18.64 12.16
CA GLU A 21 -0.68 19.98 11.58
C GLU A 21 0.63 20.23 10.81
N PHE A 22 0.55 20.82 9.62
CA PHE A 22 1.73 21.13 8.82
C PHE A 22 1.48 22.30 7.88
N ILE A 23 2.56 22.95 7.47
CA ILE A 23 2.53 24.01 6.46
C ILE A 23 2.79 23.39 5.08
N LEU A 24 2.01 23.79 4.07
CA LEU A 24 2.16 23.26 2.70
C LEU A 24 3.56 23.49 2.13
N ASN A 25 4.17 24.64 2.43
CA ASN A 25 5.52 24.95 1.98
C ASN A 25 6.57 24.02 2.59
N GLU A 26 6.49 23.73 3.90
CA GLU A 26 7.40 22.78 4.56
C GLU A 26 7.29 21.38 3.95
N LEU A 27 6.07 20.94 3.65
CA LEU A 27 5.81 19.67 2.98
C LEU A 27 6.42 19.64 1.57
N PHE A 28 6.34 20.74 0.81
CA PHE A 28 6.94 20.81 -0.53
C PHE A 28 8.46 20.79 -0.49
N GLU A 29 9.06 21.39 0.54
CA GLU A 29 10.49 21.33 0.78
C GLU A 29 10.91 19.93 1.22
N ASP A 30 10.21 19.32 2.18
CA ASP A 30 10.50 17.96 2.66
C ASP A 30 10.37 16.90 1.56
N LEU A 31 9.49 17.14 0.58
CA LEU A 31 9.27 16.26 -0.56
C LEU A 31 10.06 16.66 -1.82
N ASN A 32 10.88 17.72 -1.76
CA ASN A 32 11.70 18.21 -2.88
C ASN A 32 10.93 18.39 -4.20
N LEU A 33 9.71 18.95 -4.12
CA LEU A 33 8.83 19.07 -5.28
C LEU A 33 9.27 20.15 -6.26
N ASN A 34 9.17 19.84 -7.56
CA ASN A 34 9.34 20.82 -8.62
C ASN A 34 8.10 21.73 -8.76
N GLN A 35 8.25 22.90 -9.37
CA GLN A 35 7.19 23.91 -9.48
C GLN A 35 5.95 23.41 -10.24
N GLU A 36 6.14 22.57 -11.27
CA GLU A 36 5.03 21.94 -12.00
C GLU A 36 4.23 20.98 -11.11
N GLU A 37 4.92 20.25 -10.23
CA GLU A 37 4.30 19.30 -9.30
C GLU A 37 3.51 20.03 -8.22
N LYS A 38 4.04 21.16 -7.71
CA LYS A 38 3.33 22.05 -6.78
C LYS A 38 2.01 22.56 -7.38
N ASN A 39 2.02 22.98 -8.64
CA ASN A 39 0.82 23.49 -9.31
C ASN A 39 -0.26 22.41 -9.48
N LEU A 40 0.13 21.24 -9.99
CA LEU A 40 -0.76 20.08 -10.10
C LEU A 40 -1.31 19.64 -8.74
N PHE A 41 -0.50 19.83 -7.71
CA PHE A 41 -0.84 19.46 -6.36
C PHE A 41 -1.88 20.41 -5.73
N CYS A 42 -1.67 21.72 -5.84
CA CYS A 42 -2.65 22.73 -5.38
C CYS A 42 -4.02 22.53 -6.05
N GLU A 43 -4.04 22.30 -7.37
CA GLU A 43 -5.28 22.06 -8.11
C GLU A 43 -6.03 20.83 -7.57
N ARG A 44 -5.32 19.71 -7.35
CA ARG A 44 -5.94 18.49 -6.82
C ARG A 44 -6.37 18.60 -5.37
N LEU A 45 -5.62 19.31 -4.53
CA LEU A 45 -5.96 19.49 -3.13
C LEU A 45 -7.30 20.21 -2.98
N ILE A 46 -7.46 21.31 -3.71
CA ILE A 46 -8.68 22.11 -3.72
C ILE A 46 -9.88 21.25 -4.12
N HIS A 47 -9.73 20.42 -5.16
CA HIS A 47 -10.82 19.56 -5.63
C HIS A 47 -11.17 18.40 -4.70
N SER A 48 -10.19 17.88 -3.94
CA SER A 48 -10.35 16.60 -3.25
C SER A 48 -10.78 16.71 -1.80
N LYS A 49 -10.68 17.91 -1.17
CA LYS A 49 -11.06 18.19 0.23
C LYS A 49 -10.42 17.24 1.25
N LEU A 50 -9.16 16.91 1.01
CA LEU A 50 -8.43 15.92 1.82
C LEU A 50 -7.65 16.56 2.96
N LEU A 51 -7.38 17.85 2.82
CA LEU A 51 -6.82 18.67 3.86
C LEU A 51 -7.89 19.68 4.28
N PHE A 52 -7.90 19.99 5.56
CA PHE A 52 -8.63 21.09 6.13
C PHE A 52 -7.64 22.17 6.52
N ASP A 53 -7.99 23.42 6.22
CA ASP A 53 -7.33 24.57 6.81
C ASP A 53 -7.79 24.65 8.28
N SER A 54 -6.84 24.51 9.21
CA SER A 54 -7.13 24.48 10.66
C SER A 54 -7.55 25.87 11.16
N THR A 55 -7.02 26.91 10.52
CA THR A 55 -7.15 28.28 10.98
C THR A 55 -7.10 29.19 9.76
N SER A 56 -8.23 29.79 9.41
CA SER A 56 -8.50 30.57 8.18
C SER A 56 -7.57 31.78 7.90
N LYS A 57 -6.48 31.94 8.66
CA LYS A 57 -5.46 32.98 8.57
C LYS A 57 -4.02 32.47 8.62
N SER A 58 -3.80 31.17 8.79
CA SER A 58 -2.47 30.57 8.83
C SER A 58 -2.45 29.43 7.83
N ASP A 59 -1.39 29.32 7.03
CA ASP A 59 -1.20 28.26 6.03
C ASP A 59 -0.98 26.86 6.65
N ILE A 60 -1.69 26.56 7.74
CA ILE A 60 -1.63 25.34 8.55
C ILE A 60 -2.76 24.42 8.10
N PHE A 61 -2.35 23.28 7.57
CA PHE A 61 -3.24 22.25 7.07
C PHE A 61 -3.24 21.03 7.99
N MET A 62 -4.41 20.42 8.13
CA MET A 62 -4.61 19.14 8.81
C MET A 62 -5.20 18.12 7.84
N ILE A 63 -4.94 16.84 8.09
CA ILE A 63 -5.59 15.76 7.33
C ILE A 63 -7.09 15.72 7.63
N SER A 64 -7.92 15.74 6.59
CA SER A 64 -9.37 15.58 6.73
C SER A 64 -9.72 14.12 7.03
N ILE A 65 -10.93 13.90 7.56
CA ILE A 65 -11.48 12.56 7.78
C ILE A 65 -11.45 11.74 6.48
N LYS A 66 -11.78 12.37 5.35
CA LYS A 66 -11.72 11.75 4.02
C LYS A 66 -10.29 11.38 3.62
N GLY A 67 -9.32 12.24 3.94
CA GLY A 67 -7.90 11.95 3.76
C GLY A 67 -7.46 10.73 4.58
N ARG A 68 -7.89 10.64 5.84
CA ARG A 68 -7.60 9.49 6.72
C ARG A 68 -8.17 8.18 6.19
N PHE A 69 -9.45 8.15 5.80
CA PHE A 69 -10.06 6.94 5.23
C PHE A 69 -9.37 6.48 3.96
N LYS A 70 -8.94 7.42 3.10
CA LYS A 70 -8.24 7.07 1.87
C LYS A 70 -6.83 6.54 2.11
N LEU A 71 -6.16 7.00 3.18
CA LEU A 71 -4.90 6.42 3.61
C LEU A 71 -5.11 4.99 4.13
N LEU A 72 -6.11 4.78 4.99
CA LEU A 72 -6.48 3.45 5.51
C LEU A 72 -6.83 2.47 4.38
N GLU A 73 -7.66 2.89 3.43
CA GLU A 73 -8.00 2.06 2.26
C GLU A 73 -6.75 1.63 1.48
N HIS A 74 -5.78 2.53 1.33
CA HIS A 74 -4.53 2.21 0.66
C HIS A 74 -3.68 1.20 1.44
N GLU A 75 -3.60 1.35 2.76
CA GLU A 75 -2.88 0.43 3.65
C GLU A 75 -3.54 -0.95 3.64
N GLU A 76 -4.87 -1.02 3.81
CA GLU A 76 -5.64 -2.26 3.76
C GLU A 76 -5.48 -2.99 2.41
N LEU A 77 -5.57 -2.27 1.28
CA LEU A 77 -5.34 -2.86 -0.04
C LEU A 77 -3.91 -3.38 -0.20
N THR A 78 -2.93 -2.72 0.41
CA THR A 78 -1.53 -3.12 0.37
C THR A 78 -1.30 -4.37 1.21
N GLU A 79 -1.85 -4.40 2.42
CA GLU A 79 -1.82 -5.58 3.31
C GLU A 79 -2.54 -6.77 2.68
N ALA A 80 -3.73 -6.57 2.11
CA ALA A 80 -4.47 -7.61 1.41
C ALA A 80 -3.67 -8.21 0.25
N ARG A 81 -2.93 -7.39 -0.50
CA ARG A 81 -2.03 -7.86 -1.57
C ARG A 81 -0.85 -8.67 -1.04
N ILE A 82 -0.25 -8.24 0.07
CA ILE A 82 0.86 -8.95 0.71
C ILE A 82 0.36 -10.30 1.24
N SER A 83 -0.76 -10.31 1.96
CA SER A 83 -1.41 -11.51 2.48
C SER A 83 -1.79 -12.48 1.36
N SER A 84 -2.38 -11.98 0.27
CA SER A 84 -2.71 -12.79 -0.91
C SER A 84 -1.47 -13.43 -1.55
N LYS A 85 -0.36 -12.70 -1.66
CA LYS A 85 0.91 -13.27 -2.15
C LYS A 85 1.42 -14.37 -1.23
N GLN A 86 1.42 -14.15 0.08
CA GLN A 86 1.86 -15.16 1.06
C GLN A 86 0.98 -16.41 1.01
N ALA A 87 -0.34 -16.26 0.98
CA ALA A 87 -1.29 -17.37 0.85
C ALA A 87 -1.04 -18.16 -0.44
N LYS A 88 -0.73 -17.49 -1.55
CA LYS A 88 -0.35 -18.15 -2.81
C LYS A 88 0.92 -19.00 -2.66
N TYR A 89 1.96 -18.48 -1.99
CA TYR A 89 3.18 -19.26 -1.76
C TYR A 89 2.94 -20.49 -0.88
N ILE A 90 2.12 -20.35 0.17
CA ILE A 90 1.73 -21.47 1.05
C ILE A 90 0.93 -22.53 0.26
N ALA A 91 0.00 -22.09 -0.59
CA ALA A 91 -0.77 -23.02 -1.42
C ALA A 91 0.14 -23.79 -2.38
N ILE A 92 1.09 -23.11 -3.04
CA ILE A 92 2.05 -23.75 -3.94
C ILE A 92 2.93 -24.76 -3.19
N SER A 93 3.45 -24.41 -2.01
CA SER A 93 4.27 -25.34 -1.23
C SER A 93 3.48 -26.56 -0.77
N ALA A 94 2.22 -26.38 -0.35
CA ALA A 94 1.33 -27.48 0.02
C ALA A 94 1.06 -28.42 -1.16
N ILE A 95 0.87 -27.87 -2.37
CA ILE A 95 0.69 -28.67 -3.60
C ILE A 95 1.94 -29.51 -3.88
N ILE A 96 3.13 -28.90 -3.78
CA ILE A 96 4.40 -29.62 -4.01
C ILE A 96 4.59 -30.75 -2.99
N ILE A 97 4.36 -30.49 -1.71
CA ILE A 97 4.48 -31.50 -0.64
C ILE A 97 3.48 -32.64 -0.88
N SER A 98 2.23 -32.30 -1.22
CA SER A 98 1.19 -33.30 -1.50
C SER A 98 1.56 -34.18 -2.69
N ALA A 99 2.11 -33.59 -3.75
CA ALA A 99 2.58 -34.34 -4.92
C ALA A 99 3.73 -35.29 -4.57
N LEU A 100 4.71 -34.84 -3.77
CA LEU A 100 5.82 -35.68 -3.32
C LEU A 100 5.33 -36.85 -2.46
N LEU A 101 4.41 -36.59 -1.51
CA LEU A 101 3.82 -37.63 -0.68
C LEU A 101 3.04 -38.67 -1.51
N ALA A 102 2.29 -38.23 -2.51
CA ALA A 102 1.58 -39.12 -3.42
C ALA A 102 2.55 -40.03 -4.18
N ILE A 103 3.65 -39.47 -4.70
CA ILE A 103 4.70 -40.24 -5.39
C ILE A 103 5.33 -41.26 -4.44
N CYS A 104 5.72 -40.86 -3.23
CA CYS A 104 6.27 -41.76 -2.22
C CYS A 104 5.31 -42.90 -1.88
N SER A 105 4.02 -42.61 -1.74
CA SER A 105 2.98 -43.61 -1.48
C SER A 105 2.90 -44.65 -2.61
N ILE A 106 2.94 -44.21 -3.87
CA ILE A 106 2.94 -45.11 -5.03
C ILE A 106 4.19 -45.99 -5.05
N LEU A 107 5.36 -45.40 -4.82
CA LEU A 107 6.64 -46.14 -4.81
C LEU A 107 6.68 -47.19 -3.69
N LEU A 108 6.21 -46.85 -2.48
CA LEU A 108 6.11 -47.80 -1.38
C LEU A 108 5.17 -48.96 -1.71
N GLN A 109 4.03 -48.69 -2.33
CA GLN A 109 3.08 -49.72 -2.74
C GLN A 109 3.69 -50.68 -3.78
N VAL A 110 4.39 -50.14 -4.78
CA VAL A 110 5.08 -50.95 -5.81
C VAL A 110 6.20 -51.79 -5.19
N PHE A 111 7.00 -51.20 -4.30
CA PHE A 111 8.07 -51.94 -3.62
C PHE A 111 7.54 -53.06 -2.74
N HIS A 112 6.44 -52.82 -2.00
CA HIS A 112 5.80 -53.85 -1.18
C HIS A 112 5.25 -54.98 -2.04
N ARG A 113 4.69 -54.68 -3.21
CA ARG A 113 4.18 -55.68 -4.16
C ARG A 113 5.26 -56.53 -4.82
N ASN A 114 6.48 -55.97 -4.98
CA ASN A 114 7.61 -56.66 -5.61
C ASN A 114 8.52 -57.40 -4.63
N LYS A 115 8.27 -57.32 -3.32
CA LYS A 115 8.90 -58.22 -2.35
C LYS A 115 8.18 -59.58 -2.38
N PRO A 116 8.90 -60.70 -2.52
CA PRO A 116 8.30 -62.04 -2.47
C PRO A 116 7.75 -62.36 -1.08
#